data_AF-A0A833MA16-F1
#
_entry.id   AF-A0A833MA16-F1
#
_cell.length_a   1.000
_cell.length_b   1.000
_cell.length_c   1.000
_cell.angle_alpha   90.00
_cell.angle_beta   90.00
_cell.angle_gamma   90.00
#
_symmetry.space_group_name_H-M   'P 1'
#
loop_
_entity.id
_entity.type
_entity.pdbx_description
1 polymer ?
#
loop_
_entity_poly.entity_id
_entity_poly.type
_entity_poly.pdbx_seq_one_letter_code
_entity_poly.pdbx_strand_id
1 'polypeptide(L)'
;MKKFIKILITSILIVTLLGGCSKPMIADEIESKDSGEIADPITEPINEEKDPIEAPVEELPEEDPGVEEIDLNVVKPNEAGEIMVLMYHHIREPEAEWARTPDNFRRDLQELYDRGYRPISLYDYATGNITTEAGFTPVVFTFDDGNQNNFNMLQDDNGEWYIDPDSAVGVLVDFHEKNPDFPLEATFFINGGVPFGQKELIEYKLKYIVDSGMDIGNHTMTHINFTNATPEKIQEEMGRLIKFVKGYLPDYEIKTLALPFGSKPKNPDWLGYLVSGKYEDVEYNHAAVLEVGWDPYNSPFHTNFTPSKIRRVRASETKVDGIGMYDWMGAFDKGSRVRYISDGNPDMVTILEKDADKLREDLGDREIREYRIE
;
A
#
# COMPACT_ATOMS: atom_id res chain seq x y z
N MET A 1 -15.01 -35.10 66.83
CA MET A 1 -14.05 -36.22 66.83
C MET A 1 -12.66 -35.67 66.55
N LYS A 2 -11.69 -36.11 67.35
CA LYS A 2 -10.21 -36.04 67.29
C LYS A 2 -9.60 -35.59 65.93
N LYS A 3 -8.47 -34.88 65.80
CA LYS A 3 -7.44 -34.30 66.68
C LYS A 3 -6.47 -33.50 65.76
N PHE A 4 -5.87 -32.45 66.31
CA PHE A 4 -4.53 -31.83 66.11
C PHE A 4 -3.55 -32.47 65.09
N ILE A 5 -2.69 -31.70 64.39
CA ILE A 5 -1.37 -31.24 64.89
C ILE A 5 -0.82 -30.06 64.03
N LYS A 6 -0.32 -29.01 64.71
CA LYS A 6 0.67 -28.01 64.26
C LYS A 6 2.08 -28.43 64.75
N ILE A 7 3.15 -28.02 64.05
CA ILE A 7 4.57 -27.72 64.45
C ILE A 7 5.39 -27.83 63.13
N LEU A 8 6.12 -26.86 62.54
CA LEU A 8 7.00 -25.73 62.89
C LEU A 8 8.50 -26.09 63.14
N ILE A 9 9.38 -25.31 62.47
CA ILE A 9 10.85 -25.05 62.67
C ILE A 9 11.79 -26.21 62.22
N THR A 10 12.93 -26.06 61.51
CA THR A 10 13.98 -25.02 61.53
C THR A 10 14.94 -25.08 60.33
N SER A 11 15.47 -23.91 60.02
CA SER A 11 16.56 -23.48 59.13
C SER A 11 17.87 -24.29 59.19
N ILE A 12 18.57 -24.40 58.04
CA ILE A 12 20.04 -24.46 58.00
C ILE A 12 20.56 -23.45 56.96
N LEU A 13 21.40 -22.56 57.47
CA LEU A 13 22.22 -21.55 56.82
C LEU A 13 23.57 -22.20 56.49
N ILE A 14 24.07 -22.07 55.25
CA ILE A 14 25.52 -22.20 54.97
C ILE A 14 25.94 -21.01 54.12
N VAL A 15 26.72 -20.14 54.76
CA VAL A 15 27.53 -19.08 54.19
C VAL A 15 28.95 -19.63 54.07
N THR A 16 29.56 -19.49 52.91
CA THR A 16 31.03 -19.33 52.80
C THR A 16 31.33 -18.26 51.75
N LEU A 17 31.71 -17.10 52.26
CA LEU A 17 32.50 -16.06 51.59
C LEU A 17 33.96 -16.51 51.46
N LEU A 18 34.63 -16.00 50.43
CA LEU A 18 36.04 -15.56 50.30
C LEU A 18 36.25 -15.41 48.77
N GLY A 19 36.66 -14.32 48.16
CA GLY A 19 37.30 -13.07 48.58
C GLY A 19 38.27 -12.68 47.47
N GLY A 20 38.24 -11.43 46.97
CA GLY A 20 39.20 -10.97 45.96
C GLY A 20 38.82 -9.66 45.26
N CYS A 21 38.99 -8.53 45.95
CA CYS A 21 38.97 -7.18 45.39
C CYS A 21 40.24 -6.89 44.55
N SER A 22 40.13 -6.12 43.45
CA SER A 22 40.78 -4.79 43.30
C SER A 22 40.77 -4.23 41.84
N LYS A 23 39.99 -3.15 41.69
CA LYS A 23 40.09 -1.88 40.91
C LYS A 23 41.51 -1.42 40.41
N PRO A 24 41.68 -0.28 39.69
CA PRO A 24 41.43 0.00 38.27
C PRO A 24 42.66 0.66 37.54
N MET A 25 42.47 1.10 36.29
CA MET A 25 43.14 2.22 35.61
C MET A 25 44.60 2.12 35.08
N ILE A 26 44.79 2.90 34.01
CA ILE A 26 45.99 3.54 33.45
C ILE A 26 46.57 2.92 32.17
N ALA A 27 46.57 3.80 31.17
CA ALA A 27 47.31 3.76 29.91
C ALA A 27 48.82 3.94 30.17
N ASP A 28 49.65 3.35 29.33
CA ASP A 28 50.99 3.85 29.09
C ASP A 28 51.29 3.74 27.58
N GLU A 29 51.48 4.91 26.97
CA GLU A 29 52.33 5.12 25.81
C GLU A 29 53.82 5.13 26.25
N ILE A 30 54.70 5.19 25.23
CA ILE A 30 56.13 5.53 25.24
C ILE A 30 57.02 4.27 25.36
N GLU A 31 57.89 3.93 24.39
CA GLU A 31 59.09 4.68 23.98
C GLU A 31 59.59 4.08 22.63
N SER A 32 59.72 4.82 21.52
CA SER A 32 60.75 5.79 21.11
C SER A 32 62.18 5.24 20.94
N LYS A 33 62.70 5.39 19.71
CA LYS A 33 64.12 5.58 19.31
C LYS A 33 64.07 6.21 17.92
N ASP A 34 64.19 7.53 17.78
CA ASP A 34 65.40 8.38 17.89
C ASP A 34 66.27 8.37 16.62
N SER A 35 66.22 9.52 15.92
CA SER A 35 67.34 10.30 15.36
C SER A 35 66.69 11.48 14.61
N GLY A 36 66.69 12.73 15.10
CA GLY A 36 67.77 13.72 14.98
C GLY A 36 67.86 14.22 13.52
N GLU A 37 67.84 15.51 13.15
CA GLU A 37 68.13 16.76 13.84
C GLU A 37 67.81 17.97 12.90
N ILE A 38 67.03 18.95 13.40
CA ILE A 38 67.13 20.43 13.32
C ILE A 38 67.48 21.16 11.98
N ALA A 39 66.59 22.04 11.49
CA ALA A 39 66.76 23.53 11.44
C ALA A 39 65.82 24.25 10.44
N ASP A 40 65.08 25.24 10.92
CA ASP A 40 64.38 26.32 10.19
C ASP A 40 65.19 27.66 10.35
N PRO A 41 64.87 28.82 9.72
CA PRO A 41 64.07 29.14 8.52
C PRO A 41 64.68 30.28 7.63
N ILE A 42 63.81 30.88 6.79
CA ILE A 42 63.76 32.25 6.20
C ILE A 42 64.24 32.41 4.73
N THR A 43 63.28 32.57 3.78
CA THR A 43 62.89 33.83 3.08
C THR A 43 62.06 33.54 1.80
N GLU A 44 60.86 34.12 1.71
CA GLU A 44 60.07 34.32 0.47
C GLU A 44 60.64 35.50 -0.38
N PRO A 45 60.13 35.86 -1.59
CA PRO A 45 59.07 35.24 -2.44
C PRO A 45 59.49 35.09 -3.93
N ILE A 46 58.62 34.57 -4.81
CA ILE A 46 58.15 35.22 -6.07
C ILE A 46 57.14 34.30 -6.79
N ASN A 47 56.05 34.95 -7.15
CA ASN A 47 54.90 34.63 -7.99
C ASN A 47 55.23 33.98 -9.36
N GLU A 48 54.47 32.94 -9.74
CA GLU A 48 53.95 32.76 -11.11
C GLU A 48 52.74 31.80 -11.07
N GLU A 49 51.54 32.38 -11.15
CA GLU A 49 50.30 31.68 -11.47
C GLU A 49 50.42 31.01 -12.86
N LYS A 50 50.08 29.71 -12.92
CA LYS A 50 49.70 29.04 -14.16
C LYS A 50 48.27 28.58 -14.04
N ASP A 51 47.40 29.21 -14.83
CA ASP A 51 46.02 28.78 -15.08
C ASP A 51 45.96 27.30 -15.46
N PRO A 52 45.02 26.51 -14.92
CA PRO A 52 44.66 25.22 -15.49
C PRO A 52 43.92 25.45 -16.81
N ILE A 53 44.41 24.80 -17.86
CA ILE A 53 43.77 24.73 -19.17
C ILE A 53 42.43 24.01 -19.00
N GLU A 54 41.32 24.72 -19.12
CA GLU A 54 39.99 24.13 -19.30
C GLU A 54 39.95 23.37 -20.62
N ALA A 55 39.90 22.04 -20.53
CA ALA A 55 39.48 21.22 -21.66
C ALA A 55 37.99 21.48 -21.93
N PRO A 56 37.53 21.56 -23.18
CA PRO A 56 36.11 21.66 -23.47
C PRO A 56 35.43 20.40 -22.94
N VAL A 57 34.55 20.56 -21.95
CA VAL A 57 33.57 19.54 -21.61
C VAL A 57 32.63 19.49 -22.81
N GLU A 58 32.76 18.47 -23.65
CA GLU A 58 31.66 18.10 -24.55
C GLU A 58 30.46 17.81 -23.65
N GLU A 59 29.44 18.66 -23.70
CA GLU A 59 28.11 18.33 -23.20
C GLU A 59 27.67 17.07 -23.95
N LEU A 60 27.79 15.93 -23.28
CA LEU A 60 27.06 14.73 -23.65
C LEU A 60 25.58 15.14 -23.68
N PRO A 61 24.83 14.84 -24.74
CA PRO A 61 23.40 15.12 -24.74
C PRO A 61 22.81 14.45 -23.50
N GLU A 62 22.01 15.20 -22.74
CA GLU A 62 21.14 14.62 -21.73
C GLU A 62 20.30 13.57 -22.46
N GLU A 63 20.59 12.28 -22.22
CA GLU A 63 19.66 11.22 -22.56
C GLU A 63 18.44 11.48 -21.67
N ASP A 64 17.44 12.14 -22.24
CA ASP A 64 16.05 11.97 -21.85
C ASP A 64 15.85 10.47 -21.60
N PRO A 65 15.48 10.01 -20.40
CA PRO A 65 15.32 8.59 -20.10
C PRO A 65 14.25 8.06 -21.05
N GLY A 66 14.73 7.55 -22.18
CA GLY A 66 13.94 7.41 -23.38
C GLY A 66 12.74 6.52 -23.09
N VAL A 67 11.55 7.09 -23.25
CA VAL A 67 10.33 6.32 -23.44
C VAL A 67 10.66 5.33 -24.55
N GLU A 68 10.76 4.03 -24.23
CA GLU A 68 10.94 3.02 -25.27
C GLU A 68 9.80 3.21 -26.28
N GLU A 69 10.15 3.47 -27.54
CA GLU A 69 9.16 3.74 -28.57
C GLU A 69 8.35 2.45 -28.81
N ILE A 70 7.16 2.38 -28.20
CA ILE A 70 6.28 1.23 -28.30
C ILE A 70 5.63 1.14 -29.69
N ASP A 71 5.47 -0.08 -30.21
CA ASP A 71 4.66 -0.31 -31.40
C ASP A 71 3.16 -0.26 -31.03
N LEU A 72 2.52 0.87 -31.34
CA LEU A 72 1.11 1.12 -31.05
C LEU A 72 0.14 0.14 -31.75
N ASN A 73 0.53 -0.44 -32.89
CA ASN A 73 -0.29 -1.45 -33.58
C ASN A 73 -0.24 -2.82 -32.89
N VAL A 74 0.82 -3.08 -32.12
CA VAL A 74 1.00 -4.30 -31.34
C VAL A 74 0.41 -4.14 -29.94
N VAL A 75 0.86 -3.12 -29.20
CA VAL A 75 0.48 -2.89 -27.80
C VAL A 75 -0.98 -2.48 -27.69
N LYS A 76 -1.45 -1.67 -28.64
CA LYS A 76 -2.79 -1.07 -28.67
C LYS A 76 -3.20 -0.42 -27.33
N PRO A 77 -2.42 0.54 -26.80
CA PRO A 77 -2.79 1.21 -25.56
C PRO A 77 -4.17 1.88 -25.65
N ASN A 78 -4.88 1.90 -24.53
CA ASN A 78 -6.12 2.63 -24.37
C ASN A 78 -6.28 3.03 -22.91
N GLU A 79 -5.73 4.17 -22.56
CA GLU A 79 -5.66 4.62 -21.18
C GLU A 79 -6.93 5.34 -20.71
N ALA A 80 -7.97 5.42 -21.56
CA ALA A 80 -9.33 5.77 -21.15
C ALA A 80 -10.19 4.55 -20.81
N GLY A 81 -9.64 3.34 -20.91
CA GLY A 81 -10.33 2.10 -20.58
C GLY A 81 -10.63 1.93 -19.09
N GLU A 82 -11.28 0.83 -18.75
CA GLU A 82 -11.73 0.54 -17.39
C GLU A 82 -10.72 -0.31 -16.62
N ILE A 83 -10.68 -0.08 -15.32
CA ILE A 83 -9.77 -0.70 -14.35
C ILE A 83 -10.61 -1.45 -13.32
N MET A 84 -10.19 -2.66 -12.98
CA MET A 84 -10.84 -3.42 -11.91
C MET A 84 -10.34 -2.95 -10.54
N VAL A 85 -11.28 -2.60 -9.66
CA VAL A 85 -11.03 -2.41 -8.23
C VAL A 85 -11.62 -3.61 -7.50
N LEU A 86 -10.79 -4.59 -7.16
CA LEU A 86 -11.18 -5.87 -6.60
C LEU A 86 -11.46 -5.73 -5.11
N MET A 87 -12.62 -6.23 -4.69
CA MET A 87 -13.09 -6.20 -3.31
C MET A 87 -13.13 -7.61 -2.73
N TYR A 88 -12.27 -7.83 -1.74
CA TYR A 88 -12.26 -9.00 -0.86
C TYR A 88 -12.71 -8.60 0.55
N HIS A 89 -13.13 -9.58 1.36
CA HIS A 89 -13.43 -9.38 2.78
C HIS A 89 -12.67 -10.42 3.61
N HIS A 90 -13.04 -11.69 3.50
CA HIS A 90 -12.30 -12.78 4.14
C HIS A 90 -11.47 -13.58 3.12
N ILE A 91 -10.25 -13.94 3.51
CA ILE A 91 -9.46 -15.00 2.88
C ILE A 91 -9.47 -16.21 3.82
N ARG A 92 -10.43 -17.13 3.66
CA ARG A 92 -10.61 -18.28 4.56
C ARG A 92 -11.42 -19.39 3.91
N GLU A 93 -11.44 -20.55 4.56
CA GLU A 93 -12.39 -21.61 4.26
C GLU A 93 -13.67 -21.55 5.12
N PRO A 94 -14.81 -22.03 4.59
CA PRO A 94 -15.08 -22.35 3.18
C PRO A 94 -15.38 -21.10 2.34
N GLU A 95 -15.48 -21.25 1.01
CA GLU A 95 -16.04 -20.22 0.12
C GLU A 95 -17.41 -19.75 0.60
N ALA A 96 -17.63 -18.44 0.52
CA ALA A 96 -18.91 -17.83 0.83
C ALA A 96 -19.07 -16.52 0.07
N GLU A 97 -20.25 -15.91 0.16
CA GLU A 97 -20.57 -14.65 -0.51
C GLU A 97 -19.55 -13.52 -0.25
N TRP A 98 -18.93 -13.51 0.93
CA TRP A 98 -17.89 -12.55 1.34
C TRP A 98 -16.59 -13.26 1.77
N ALA A 99 -16.37 -14.50 1.33
CA ALA A 99 -15.16 -15.25 1.66
C ALA A 99 -14.60 -15.94 0.43
N ARG A 100 -13.31 -15.74 0.19
CA ARG A 100 -12.52 -16.47 -0.80
C ARG A 100 -11.57 -17.41 -0.07
N THR A 101 -11.39 -18.64 -0.52
CA THR A 101 -10.40 -19.55 0.07
C THR A 101 -8.98 -19.10 -0.28
N PRO A 102 -7.97 -19.39 0.57
CA PRO A 102 -6.57 -19.08 0.27
C PRO A 102 -6.11 -19.63 -1.09
N ASP A 103 -6.46 -20.88 -1.40
CA ASP A 103 -6.10 -21.53 -2.67
C ASP A 103 -6.74 -20.86 -3.88
N ASN A 104 -8.00 -20.45 -3.76
CA ASN A 104 -8.63 -19.73 -4.85
C ASN A 104 -8.13 -18.27 -4.95
N PHE A 105 -7.74 -17.63 -3.84
CA PHE A 105 -7.10 -16.32 -3.90
C PHE A 105 -5.73 -16.39 -4.59
N ARG A 106 -4.93 -17.43 -4.34
CA ARG A 106 -3.71 -17.71 -5.11
C ARG A 106 -3.98 -17.88 -6.60
N ARG A 107 -5.06 -18.60 -6.95
CA ARG A 107 -5.49 -18.73 -8.35
C ARG A 107 -5.91 -17.40 -8.96
N ASP A 108 -6.61 -16.56 -8.21
CA ASP A 108 -7.01 -15.22 -8.65
C ASP A 108 -5.77 -14.37 -9.01
N LEU A 109 -4.74 -14.39 -8.15
CA LEU A 109 -3.47 -13.70 -8.43
C LEU A 109 -2.78 -14.24 -9.68
N GLN A 110 -2.73 -15.57 -9.84
CA GLN A 110 -2.13 -16.20 -11.03
C GLN A 110 -2.88 -15.83 -12.32
N GLU A 111 -4.21 -15.86 -12.31
CA GLU A 111 -5.03 -15.51 -13.48
C GLU A 111 -4.88 -14.02 -13.84
N LEU A 112 -4.80 -13.13 -12.85
CA LEU A 112 -4.48 -11.72 -13.08
C LEU A 112 -3.09 -11.57 -13.72
N TYR A 113 -2.07 -12.21 -13.14
CA TYR A 113 -0.70 -12.15 -13.63
C TYR A 113 -0.57 -12.63 -15.08
N ASP A 114 -1.09 -13.83 -15.38
CA ASP A 114 -1.01 -14.49 -16.69
C ASP A 114 -1.73 -13.69 -17.79
N ARG A 115 -2.77 -12.93 -17.42
CA ARG A 115 -3.55 -12.09 -18.33
C ARG A 115 -3.01 -10.66 -18.47
N GLY A 116 -1.86 -10.37 -17.86
CA GLY A 116 -1.20 -9.08 -17.96
C GLY A 116 -1.79 -8.00 -17.05
N TYR A 117 -2.41 -8.37 -15.94
CA TYR A 117 -2.79 -7.39 -14.91
C TYR A 117 -1.60 -7.11 -13.97
N ARG A 118 -1.44 -5.85 -13.55
CA ARG A 118 -0.39 -5.40 -12.64
C ARG A 118 -0.99 -4.56 -11.50
N PRO A 119 -0.71 -4.89 -10.23
CA PRO A 119 -1.26 -4.14 -9.12
C PRO A 119 -0.76 -2.70 -9.07
N ILE A 120 -1.66 -1.78 -8.73
CA ILE A 120 -1.32 -0.39 -8.39
C ILE A 120 -2.03 -0.01 -7.09
N SER A 121 -1.48 0.97 -6.37
CA SER A 121 -2.16 1.51 -5.18
C SER A 121 -3.50 2.14 -5.55
N LEU A 122 -4.46 2.12 -4.63
CA LEU A 122 -5.74 2.79 -4.84
C LEU A 122 -5.56 4.32 -4.94
N TYR A 123 -4.58 4.87 -4.23
CA TYR A 123 -4.28 6.29 -4.27
C TYR A 123 -3.78 6.71 -5.65
N ASP A 124 -2.86 5.94 -6.25
CA ASP A 124 -2.35 6.17 -7.59
C ASP A 124 -3.44 6.04 -8.65
N TYR A 125 -4.29 5.03 -8.55
CA TYR A 125 -5.46 4.91 -9.42
C TYR A 125 -6.35 6.15 -9.34
N ALA A 126 -6.65 6.62 -8.12
CA ALA A 126 -7.55 7.75 -7.93
C ALA A 126 -6.96 9.10 -8.36
N THR A 127 -5.63 9.24 -8.33
CA THR A 127 -4.90 10.46 -8.67
C THR A 127 -4.34 10.45 -10.10
N GLY A 128 -4.43 9.33 -10.82
CA GLY A 128 -3.91 9.17 -12.17
C GLY A 128 -2.40 8.91 -12.24
N ASN A 129 -1.74 8.62 -11.12
CA ASN A 129 -0.31 8.30 -11.08
C ASN A 129 -0.05 6.84 -11.50
N ILE A 130 -0.38 6.48 -12.74
CA ILE A 130 -0.26 5.10 -13.23
C ILE A 130 1.11 4.91 -13.89
N THR A 131 1.92 4.02 -13.31
CA THR A 131 3.27 3.65 -13.79
C THR A 131 3.33 2.22 -14.35
N THR A 132 2.17 1.66 -14.67
CA THR A 132 2.07 0.30 -15.23
C THR A 132 2.84 0.20 -16.54
N GLU A 133 3.60 -0.86 -16.73
CA GLU A 133 4.38 -1.09 -17.96
C GLU A 133 3.49 -1.21 -19.21
N ALA A 134 4.07 -0.88 -20.36
CA ALA A 134 3.37 -0.90 -21.65
C ALA A 134 2.73 -2.28 -21.95
N GLY A 135 1.47 -2.27 -22.38
CA GLY A 135 0.72 -3.48 -22.73
C GLY A 135 0.08 -4.20 -21.55
N PHE A 136 0.42 -3.82 -20.31
CA PHE A 136 -0.23 -4.34 -19.11
C PHE A 136 -1.44 -3.49 -18.71
N THR A 137 -2.29 -4.06 -17.86
CA THR A 137 -3.50 -3.43 -17.32
C THR A 137 -3.36 -3.26 -15.80
N PRO A 138 -3.54 -2.05 -15.25
CA PRO A 138 -3.57 -1.87 -13.80
C PRO A 138 -4.76 -2.60 -13.16
N VAL A 139 -4.59 -3.08 -11.93
CA VAL A 139 -5.64 -3.63 -11.08
C VAL A 139 -5.45 -3.16 -9.64
N VAL A 140 -6.53 -2.88 -8.92
CA VAL A 140 -6.46 -2.43 -7.51
C VAL A 140 -7.00 -3.52 -6.60
N PHE A 141 -6.26 -3.87 -5.55
CA PHE A 141 -6.71 -4.80 -4.52
C PHE A 141 -7.21 -4.07 -3.27
N THR A 142 -8.41 -4.44 -2.81
CA THR A 142 -9.01 -3.89 -1.58
C THR A 142 -9.54 -5.01 -0.68
N PHE A 143 -9.32 -4.87 0.62
CA PHE A 143 -9.78 -5.81 1.65
C PHE A 143 -10.55 -5.05 2.72
N ASP A 144 -11.83 -5.37 2.88
CA ASP A 144 -12.70 -4.71 3.86
C ASP A 144 -12.67 -5.41 5.23
N ASP A 145 -13.10 -4.65 6.24
CA ASP A 145 -13.26 -5.03 7.66
C ASP A 145 -12.01 -5.20 8.52
N GLY A 146 -10.84 -5.45 7.92
CA GLY A 146 -9.61 -5.74 8.66
C GLY A 146 -9.71 -7.04 9.45
N ASN A 147 -10.25 -8.09 8.83
CA ASN A 147 -10.42 -9.41 9.44
C ASN A 147 -9.07 -10.04 9.81
N GLN A 148 -9.02 -10.90 10.83
CA GLN A 148 -7.78 -11.60 11.21
C GLN A 148 -7.18 -12.40 10.04
N ASN A 149 -8.01 -12.99 9.20
CA ASN A 149 -7.54 -13.74 8.03
C ASN A 149 -7.08 -12.85 6.85
N ASN A 150 -7.19 -11.52 6.94
CA ASN A 150 -6.48 -10.63 6.03
C ASN A 150 -5.00 -10.53 6.40
N PHE A 151 -4.68 -10.45 7.69
CA PHE A 151 -3.30 -10.48 8.17
C PHE A 151 -3.25 -11.25 9.47
N ASN A 152 -2.84 -12.52 9.41
CA ASN A 152 -2.71 -13.37 10.59
C ASN A 152 -1.23 -13.66 10.86
N MET A 153 -0.86 -13.75 12.13
CA MET A 153 0.46 -14.19 12.56
C MET A 153 0.32 -15.51 13.30
N LEU A 154 1.21 -16.45 13.03
CA LEU A 154 1.32 -17.75 13.68
C LEU A 154 2.62 -17.83 14.48
N GLN A 155 2.69 -18.74 15.45
CA GLN A 155 3.93 -19.05 16.15
C GLN A 155 4.44 -20.42 15.74
N ASP A 156 5.75 -20.56 15.58
CA ASP A 156 6.39 -21.86 15.39
C ASP A 156 6.56 -22.58 16.74
N ASP A 157 7.16 -23.77 16.72
CA ASP A 157 7.42 -24.57 17.93
C ASP A 157 8.38 -23.89 18.93
N ASN A 158 9.15 -22.89 18.48
CA ASN A 158 10.05 -22.09 19.31
C ASN A 158 9.38 -20.83 19.87
N GLY A 159 8.14 -20.55 19.46
CA GLY A 159 7.39 -19.35 19.83
C GLY A 159 7.71 -18.11 18.98
N GLU A 160 8.45 -18.27 17.87
CA GLU A 160 8.77 -17.20 16.93
C GLU A 160 7.56 -16.91 16.04
N TRP A 161 7.23 -15.63 15.88
CA TRP A 161 6.11 -15.19 15.06
C TRP A 161 6.48 -15.17 13.57
N TYR A 162 5.60 -15.70 12.73
CA TYR A 162 5.68 -15.59 11.27
C TYR A 162 4.30 -15.29 10.66
N ILE A 163 4.29 -14.74 9.44
CA ILE A 163 3.05 -14.42 8.72
C ILE A 163 2.36 -15.72 8.32
N ASP A 164 1.08 -15.83 8.61
CA ASP A 164 0.25 -16.95 8.16
C ASP A 164 0.23 -17.00 6.63
N PRO A 165 0.77 -18.06 6.00
CA PRO A 165 0.85 -18.16 4.55
C PRO A 165 -0.54 -18.23 3.87
N ASP A 166 -1.60 -18.55 4.62
CA ASP A 166 -2.97 -18.61 4.14
C ASP A 166 -3.77 -17.32 4.42
N SER A 167 -3.17 -16.32 5.07
CA SER A 167 -3.76 -14.98 5.18
C SER A 167 -3.58 -14.18 3.89
N ALA A 168 -4.40 -13.15 3.68
CA ALA A 168 -4.30 -12.30 2.47
C ALA A 168 -2.88 -11.71 2.30
N VAL A 169 -2.31 -11.14 3.38
CA VAL A 169 -0.94 -10.61 3.37
C VAL A 169 0.08 -11.70 3.08
N GLY A 170 -0.05 -12.89 3.69
CA GLY A 170 0.86 -14.01 3.43
C GLY A 170 0.86 -14.44 1.96
N VAL A 171 -0.32 -14.56 1.36
CA VAL A 171 -0.47 -14.92 -0.06
C VAL A 171 0.08 -13.82 -0.99
N LEU A 172 -0.20 -12.55 -0.72
CA LEU A 172 0.29 -11.42 -1.53
C LEU A 172 1.82 -11.32 -1.49
N VAL A 173 2.42 -11.42 -0.30
CA VAL A 173 3.88 -11.36 -0.10
C VAL A 173 4.56 -12.52 -0.82
N ASP A 174 4.10 -13.76 -0.62
CA ASP A 174 4.65 -14.95 -1.28
C ASP A 174 4.54 -14.86 -2.81
N PHE A 175 3.43 -14.32 -3.33
CA PHE A 175 3.23 -14.16 -4.77
C PHE A 175 4.17 -13.09 -5.35
N HIS A 176 4.34 -11.96 -4.67
CA HIS A 176 5.27 -10.89 -5.06
C HIS A 176 6.73 -11.36 -5.04
N GLU A 177 7.15 -12.08 -3.99
CA GLU A 177 8.52 -12.60 -3.90
C GLU A 177 8.87 -13.55 -5.05
N LYS A 178 7.88 -14.32 -5.54
CA LYS A 178 8.04 -15.23 -6.68
C LYS A 178 7.91 -14.53 -8.03
N ASN A 179 7.22 -13.40 -8.08
CA ASN A 179 6.95 -12.61 -9.29
C ASN A 179 7.22 -11.13 -8.98
N PRO A 180 8.49 -10.68 -8.94
CA PRO A 180 8.83 -9.31 -8.55
C PRO A 180 8.24 -8.23 -9.47
N ASP A 181 7.87 -8.59 -10.70
CA ASP A 181 7.16 -7.75 -11.66
C ASP A 181 5.64 -7.65 -11.38
N PHE A 182 5.15 -8.27 -10.29
CA PHE A 182 3.81 -8.09 -9.76
C PHE A 182 3.90 -7.33 -8.42
N PRO A 183 3.78 -5.98 -8.43
CA PRO A 183 3.94 -5.15 -7.24
C PRO A 183 3.09 -5.58 -6.04
N LEU A 184 3.64 -5.43 -4.83
CA LEU A 184 2.95 -5.68 -3.58
C LEU A 184 2.04 -4.50 -3.21
N GLU A 185 0.93 -4.36 -3.94
CA GLU A 185 -0.03 -3.27 -3.78
C GLU A 185 -1.38 -3.77 -3.29
N ALA A 186 -1.85 -3.27 -2.15
CA ALA A 186 -3.18 -3.55 -1.62
C ALA A 186 -3.59 -2.50 -0.58
N THR A 187 -4.89 -2.20 -0.52
CA THR A 187 -5.45 -1.36 0.56
C THR A 187 -6.30 -2.19 1.51
N PHE A 188 -5.97 -2.17 2.80
CA PHE A 188 -6.75 -2.78 3.88
C PHE A 188 -7.61 -1.74 4.57
N PHE A 189 -8.91 -1.80 4.36
CA PHE A 189 -9.90 -0.95 5.02
C PHE A 189 -10.23 -1.51 6.40
N ILE A 190 -9.76 -0.82 7.45
CA ILE A 190 -9.91 -1.30 8.82
C ILE A 190 -10.99 -0.53 9.59
N ASN A 191 -11.59 -1.21 10.56
CA ASN A 191 -12.45 -0.62 11.58
C ASN A 191 -11.68 -0.39 12.89
N GLY A 192 -12.30 0.30 13.85
CA GLY A 192 -11.77 0.39 15.21
C GLY A 192 -11.80 -0.95 15.96
N GLY A 193 -11.20 -0.99 17.15
CA GLY A 193 -11.18 -2.18 18.01
C GLY A 193 -9.86 -2.95 17.92
N VAL A 194 -9.90 -4.15 17.36
CA VAL A 194 -8.73 -5.03 17.20
C VAL A 194 -8.60 -5.39 15.71
N PRO A 195 -8.11 -4.46 14.87
CA PRO A 195 -7.87 -4.77 13.46
C PRO A 195 -6.94 -5.98 13.37
N PHE A 196 -7.26 -6.89 12.45
CA PHE A 196 -6.58 -8.15 12.23
C PHE A 196 -6.55 -9.10 13.46
N GLY A 197 -7.45 -8.91 14.42
CA GLY A 197 -7.80 -9.89 15.47
C GLY A 197 -6.75 -10.25 16.52
N GLN A 198 -5.51 -9.75 16.44
CA GLN A 198 -4.43 -10.05 17.38
C GLN A 198 -3.96 -8.77 18.07
N LYS A 199 -4.53 -8.49 19.25
CA LYS A 199 -4.42 -7.20 19.96
C LYS A 199 -2.99 -6.79 20.24
N GLU A 200 -2.16 -7.73 20.65
CA GLU A 200 -0.76 -7.52 21.00
C GLU A 200 0.11 -7.22 19.77
N LEU A 201 -0.40 -7.48 18.56
CA LEU A 201 0.30 -7.34 17.29
C LEU A 201 -0.24 -6.19 16.42
N ILE A 202 -1.18 -5.37 16.92
CA ILE A 202 -1.77 -4.27 16.14
C ILE A 202 -0.68 -3.35 15.59
N GLU A 203 0.22 -2.87 16.45
CA GLU A 203 1.29 -1.96 16.06
C GLU A 203 2.20 -2.58 14.99
N TYR A 204 2.63 -3.82 15.21
CA TYR A 204 3.46 -4.58 14.26
C TYR A 204 2.77 -4.70 12.90
N LYS A 205 1.49 -5.09 12.88
CA LYS A 205 0.76 -5.33 11.63
C LYS A 205 0.51 -4.05 10.84
N LEU A 206 0.13 -2.96 11.52
CA LEU A 206 -0.08 -1.68 10.85
C LEU A 206 1.24 -1.14 10.28
N LYS A 207 2.34 -1.23 11.02
CA LYS A 207 3.68 -0.88 10.53
C LYS A 207 4.09 -1.73 9.33
N TYR A 208 3.95 -3.06 9.43
CA TYR A 208 4.29 -3.97 8.35
C TYR A 208 3.55 -3.65 7.06
N ILE A 209 2.23 -3.37 7.12
CA ILE A 209 1.45 -3.00 5.93
C ILE A 209 2.08 -1.79 5.23
N VAL A 210 2.30 -0.70 5.98
CA VAL A 210 2.84 0.55 5.43
C VAL A 210 4.30 0.41 4.98
N ASP A 211 5.14 -0.21 5.79
CA ASP A 211 6.56 -0.40 5.48
C ASP A 211 6.79 -1.34 4.28
N SER A 212 5.83 -2.22 3.98
CA SER A 212 5.86 -3.11 2.80
C SER A 212 5.30 -2.46 1.53
N GLY A 213 4.87 -1.18 1.58
CA GLY A 213 4.30 -0.46 0.45
C GLY A 213 2.80 -0.62 0.26
N MET A 214 2.09 -1.33 1.16
CA MET A 214 0.63 -1.45 1.14
C MET A 214 -0.04 -0.34 1.96
N ASP A 215 -1.35 -0.19 1.79
CA ASP A 215 -2.11 0.92 2.37
C ASP A 215 -3.09 0.50 3.48
N ILE A 216 -3.31 1.40 4.42
CA ILE A 216 -4.40 1.36 5.39
C ILE A 216 -5.48 2.36 4.97
N GLY A 217 -6.68 1.85 4.70
CA GLY A 217 -7.85 2.64 4.35
C GLY A 217 -8.82 2.83 5.52
N ASN A 218 -9.67 3.86 5.42
CA ASN A 218 -10.72 4.15 6.39
C ASN A 218 -11.95 3.27 6.14
N HIS A 219 -12.38 2.46 7.11
CA HIS A 219 -13.69 1.77 7.06
C HIS A 219 -14.66 2.24 8.15
N THR A 220 -14.41 3.42 8.71
CA THR A 220 -15.06 4.04 9.88
C THR A 220 -14.70 3.37 11.20
N MET A 221 -14.88 4.11 12.30
CA MET A 221 -14.58 3.58 13.63
C MET A 221 -15.48 2.39 14.00
N THR A 222 -16.77 2.44 13.65
CA THR A 222 -17.78 1.48 14.13
C THR A 222 -18.51 0.72 13.03
N HIS A 223 -18.04 0.79 11.78
CA HIS A 223 -18.70 0.20 10.62
C HIS A 223 -20.16 0.71 10.45
N ILE A 224 -20.32 2.04 10.50
CA ILE A 224 -21.63 2.70 10.52
C ILE A 224 -22.34 2.61 9.16
N ASN A 225 -23.67 2.45 9.16
CA ASN A 225 -24.48 2.70 7.98
C ASN A 225 -24.82 4.21 7.86
N PHE A 226 -24.37 4.85 6.79
CA PHE A 226 -24.51 6.31 6.61
C PHE A 226 -25.94 6.79 6.30
N THR A 227 -26.88 5.89 5.99
CA THR A 227 -28.24 6.25 5.54
C THR A 227 -28.92 7.29 6.44
N ASN A 228 -28.73 7.19 7.76
CA ASN A 228 -29.31 8.11 8.74
C ASN A 228 -28.25 8.89 9.55
N ALA A 229 -27.00 8.91 9.09
CA ALA A 229 -25.93 9.65 9.76
C ALA A 229 -26.04 11.16 9.47
N THR A 230 -25.75 11.99 10.48
CA THR A 230 -25.61 13.44 10.31
C THR A 230 -24.18 13.82 9.92
N PRO A 231 -23.91 15.03 9.43
CA PRO A 231 -22.56 15.52 9.15
C PRO A 231 -21.57 15.37 10.31
N GLU A 232 -22.03 15.63 11.54
CA GLU A 232 -21.23 15.51 12.75
C GLU A 232 -20.86 14.05 13.00
N LYS A 233 -21.82 13.13 12.79
CA LYS A 233 -21.58 11.71 12.97
C LYS A 233 -20.64 11.14 11.90
N ILE A 234 -20.77 11.57 10.65
CA ILE A 234 -19.86 11.17 9.57
C ILE A 234 -18.42 11.55 9.94
N GLN A 235 -18.20 12.81 10.31
CA GLN A 235 -16.88 13.30 10.68
C GLN A 235 -16.33 12.63 11.94
N GLU A 236 -17.17 12.39 12.95
CA GLU A 236 -16.80 11.65 14.17
C GLU A 236 -16.27 10.25 13.84
N GLU A 237 -17.00 9.50 12.99
CA GLU A 237 -16.64 8.13 12.62
C GLU A 237 -15.31 8.06 11.84
N MET A 238 -15.07 9.01 10.92
CA MET A 238 -13.82 9.09 10.17
C MET A 238 -12.66 9.48 11.09
N GLY A 239 -12.80 10.58 11.82
CA GLY A 239 -11.73 11.14 12.64
C GLY A 239 -11.32 10.23 13.79
N ARG A 240 -12.27 9.50 14.40
CA ARG A 240 -11.95 8.54 15.46
C ARG A 240 -11.09 7.38 14.96
N LEU A 241 -11.35 6.86 13.76
CA LEU A 241 -10.50 5.83 13.17
C LEU A 241 -9.10 6.39 12.85
N ILE A 242 -9.02 7.60 12.28
CA ILE A 242 -7.72 8.22 11.98
C ILE A 242 -6.92 8.45 13.27
N LYS A 243 -7.54 8.95 14.35
CA LYS A 243 -6.88 9.08 15.67
C LYS A 243 -6.40 7.74 16.21
N PHE A 244 -7.18 6.67 16.02
CA PHE A 244 -6.78 5.33 16.42
C PHE A 244 -5.53 4.86 15.66
N VAL A 245 -5.49 5.02 14.33
CA VAL A 245 -4.32 4.64 13.51
C VAL A 245 -3.11 5.50 13.83
N LYS A 246 -3.28 6.82 14.00
CA LYS A 246 -2.20 7.74 14.41
C LYS A 246 -1.60 7.42 15.77
N GLY A 247 -2.32 6.69 16.63
CA GLY A 247 -1.77 6.17 17.88
C GLY A 247 -0.63 5.16 17.69
N TYR A 248 -0.56 4.51 16.52
CA TYR A 248 0.49 3.55 16.14
C TYR A 248 1.40 4.07 15.03
N LEU A 249 0.85 4.88 14.13
CA LEU A 249 1.49 5.43 12.93
C LEU A 249 1.28 6.95 12.86
N PRO A 250 2.03 7.76 13.64
CA PRO A 250 1.76 9.19 13.79
C PRO A 250 1.86 9.99 12.49
N ASP A 251 2.74 9.57 11.57
CA ASP A 251 3.03 10.24 10.31
C ASP A 251 2.24 9.68 9.12
N TYR A 252 1.48 8.58 9.31
CA TYR A 252 0.69 7.98 8.24
C TYR A 252 -0.62 8.74 8.03
N GLU A 253 -0.93 9.04 6.77
CA GLU A 253 -2.15 9.72 6.37
C GLU A 253 -3.09 8.76 5.64
N ILE A 254 -4.27 8.52 6.21
CA ILE A 254 -5.30 7.71 5.54
C ILE A 254 -5.93 8.55 4.42
N LYS A 255 -5.72 8.14 3.16
CA LYS A 255 -6.21 8.85 1.97
C LYS A 255 -7.42 8.21 1.30
N THR A 256 -7.90 7.07 1.77
CA THR A 256 -8.93 6.31 1.09
C THR A 256 -10.03 5.90 2.07
N LEU A 257 -11.26 5.77 1.57
CA LEU A 257 -12.43 5.38 2.32
C LEU A 257 -13.20 4.29 1.57
N ALA A 258 -13.50 3.17 2.22
CA ALA A 258 -14.52 2.23 1.76
C ALA A 258 -15.80 2.46 2.56
N LEU A 259 -16.93 2.70 1.89
CA LEU A 259 -18.19 2.95 2.56
C LEU A 259 -18.76 1.64 3.14
N PRO A 260 -18.97 1.53 4.46
CA PRO A 260 -19.66 0.37 5.03
C PRO A 260 -21.01 0.16 4.34
N PHE A 261 -21.27 -1.07 3.91
CA PHE A 261 -22.46 -1.47 3.15
C PHE A 261 -22.66 -0.72 1.81
N GLY A 262 -21.65 -0.01 1.30
CA GLY A 262 -21.84 0.93 0.17
C GLY A 262 -22.81 2.07 0.48
N SER A 263 -23.09 2.32 1.76
CA SER A 263 -24.15 3.24 2.19
C SER A 263 -23.74 4.70 2.03
N LYS A 264 -24.72 5.57 1.78
CA LYS A 264 -24.54 7.02 1.65
C LYS A 264 -25.54 7.78 2.53
N PRO A 265 -25.22 9.01 2.96
CA PRO A 265 -26.19 9.88 3.61
C PRO A 265 -27.42 10.09 2.72
N LYS A 266 -28.62 10.08 3.32
CA LYS A 266 -29.87 10.39 2.61
C LYS A 266 -29.89 11.79 2.02
N ASN A 267 -29.30 12.76 2.72
CA ASN A 267 -29.21 14.12 2.22
C ASN A 267 -27.97 14.24 1.31
N PRO A 268 -28.14 14.50 0.00
CA PRO A 268 -27.02 14.62 -0.93
C PRO A 268 -26.06 15.77 -0.58
N ASP A 269 -26.52 16.81 0.12
CA ASP A 269 -25.68 17.92 0.58
C ASP A 269 -24.58 17.46 1.56
N TRP A 270 -24.72 16.26 2.14
CA TRP A 270 -23.77 15.71 3.11
C TRP A 270 -22.72 14.79 2.49
N LEU A 271 -22.80 14.50 1.18
CA LEU A 271 -21.82 13.66 0.49
C LEU A 271 -20.40 14.23 0.57
N GLY A 272 -20.25 15.55 0.62
CA GLY A 272 -18.94 16.21 0.77
C GLY A 272 -18.20 15.80 2.06
N TYR A 273 -18.93 15.48 3.13
CA TYR A 273 -18.33 15.03 4.39
C TYR A 273 -17.74 13.61 4.29
N LEU A 274 -18.08 12.83 3.27
CA LEU A 274 -17.39 11.55 3.01
C LEU A 274 -16.00 11.77 2.40
N VAL A 275 -15.80 12.89 1.70
CA VAL A 275 -14.53 13.22 1.04
C VAL A 275 -13.62 13.96 2.01
N SER A 276 -14.09 15.04 2.62
CA SER A 276 -13.26 15.88 3.47
C SER A 276 -14.02 16.37 4.69
N GLY A 277 -13.32 16.55 5.81
CA GLY A 277 -13.92 17.06 7.02
C GLY A 277 -12.92 17.14 8.17
N LYS A 278 -13.44 17.45 9.35
CA LYS A 278 -12.65 17.58 10.56
C LYS A 278 -13.41 17.02 11.75
N TYR A 279 -12.67 16.34 12.62
CA TYR A 279 -13.15 15.92 13.92
C TYR A 279 -12.08 16.23 14.96
N GLU A 280 -12.44 17.06 15.93
CA GLU A 280 -11.52 17.59 16.93
C GLU A 280 -10.29 18.25 16.26
N ASP A 281 -9.09 17.75 16.53
CA ASP A 281 -7.81 18.19 15.99
C ASP A 281 -7.37 17.44 14.72
N VAL A 282 -8.18 16.50 14.22
CA VAL A 282 -7.85 15.69 13.05
C VAL A 282 -8.69 16.09 11.84
N GLU A 283 -8.00 16.48 10.79
CA GLU A 283 -8.55 16.74 9.46
C GLU A 283 -8.34 15.53 8.55
N TYR A 284 -9.26 15.33 7.61
CA TYR A 284 -9.14 14.28 6.60
C TYR A 284 -9.57 14.77 5.24
N ASN A 285 -8.93 14.19 4.22
CA ASN A 285 -9.26 14.37 2.82
C ASN A 285 -8.99 13.05 2.08
N HIS A 286 -10.06 12.37 1.69
CA HIS A 286 -9.98 11.10 0.97
C HIS A 286 -9.86 11.38 -0.54
N ALA A 287 -8.76 10.94 -1.14
CA ALA A 287 -8.56 10.94 -2.58
C ALA A 287 -9.45 9.90 -3.28
N ALA A 288 -9.88 8.85 -2.58
CA ALA A 288 -10.77 7.81 -3.09
C ALA A 288 -11.87 7.46 -2.09
N VAL A 289 -13.12 7.40 -2.56
CA VAL A 289 -14.27 6.87 -1.81
C VAL A 289 -14.90 5.73 -2.60
N LEU A 290 -14.91 4.54 -2.01
CA LEU A 290 -15.33 3.30 -2.66
C LEU A 290 -16.77 2.92 -2.27
N GLU A 291 -17.52 2.53 -3.29
CA GLU A 291 -18.84 1.90 -3.15
C GLU A 291 -18.67 0.37 -2.95
N VAL A 292 -19.71 -0.41 -3.28
CA VAL A 292 -19.72 -1.88 -3.17
C VAL A 292 -19.52 -2.55 -4.54
N GLY A 293 -19.65 -3.87 -4.58
CA GLY A 293 -19.54 -4.68 -5.80
C GLY A 293 -20.60 -4.36 -6.85
N TRP A 294 -20.13 -4.01 -8.05
CA TRP A 294 -20.88 -3.82 -9.28
C TRP A 294 -20.02 -4.14 -10.50
N ASP A 295 -19.06 -3.28 -10.87
CA ASP A 295 -18.34 -3.41 -12.13
C ASP A 295 -16.95 -2.73 -12.12
N PRO A 296 -16.09 -2.99 -13.13
CA PRO A 296 -14.88 -2.21 -13.36
C PRO A 296 -15.21 -0.73 -13.49
N TYR A 297 -14.30 0.12 -13.05
CA TYR A 297 -14.52 1.56 -13.00
C TYR A 297 -13.67 2.29 -14.03
N ASN A 298 -14.10 3.49 -14.41
CA ASN A 298 -13.45 4.24 -15.48
C ASN A 298 -11.99 4.57 -15.13
N SER A 299 -11.13 4.70 -16.14
CA SER A 299 -9.80 5.30 -15.99
C SER A 299 -9.87 6.67 -15.29
N PRO A 300 -8.87 7.07 -14.47
CA PRO A 300 -8.77 8.42 -13.93
C PRO A 300 -8.77 9.52 -15.01
N PHE A 301 -8.39 9.17 -16.24
CA PHE A 301 -8.32 10.05 -17.41
C PHE A 301 -9.65 10.14 -18.18
N HIS A 302 -10.65 9.34 -17.82
CA HIS A 302 -11.94 9.32 -18.50
C HIS A 302 -12.91 10.37 -17.93
N THR A 303 -13.70 11.03 -18.78
CA THR A 303 -14.68 12.08 -18.42
C THR A 303 -15.70 11.67 -17.34
N ASN A 304 -16.11 10.41 -17.35
CA ASN A 304 -17.02 9.82 -16.35
C ASN A 304 -16.35 9.31 -15.06
N PHE A 305 -15.06 9.54 -14.86
CA PHE A 305 -14.39 9.17 -13.61
C PHE A 305 -14.84 10.09 -12.48
N THR A 306 -15.09 9.52 -11.30
CA THR A 306 -15.34 10.32 -10.11
C THR A 306 -14.73 9.63 -8.89
N PRO A 307 -13.68 10.21 -8.29
CA PRO A 307 -12.95 9.57 -7.19
C PRO A 307 -13.81 9.35 -5.93
N SER A 308 -14.91 10.12 -5.76
CA SER A 308 -15.80 10.03 -4.60
C SER A 308 -16.91 8.97 -4.71
N LYS A 309 -16.91 8.14 -5.76
CA LYS A 309 -17.91 7.08 -5.99
C LYS A 309 -17.36 5.94 -6.86
N ILE A 310 -16.14 5.48 -6.54
CA ILE A 310 -15.49 4.39 -7.27
C ILE A 310 -16.23 3.09 -7.00
N ARG A 311 -16.75 2.45 -8.05
CA ARG A 311 -17.38 1.13 -7.95
C ARG A 311 -16.31 0.05 -7.92
N ARG A 312 -16.65 -1.10 -7.32
CA ARG A 312 -15.73 -2.22 -7.15
C ARG A 312 -16.27 -3.47 -7.83
N VAL A 313 -15.41 -4.47 -8.01
CA VAL A 313 -15.75 -5.81 -8.46
C VAL A 313 -15.66 -6.74 -7.26
N ARG A 314 -16.71 -7.52 -6.98
CA ARG A 314 -16.67 -8.48 -5.87
C ARG A 314 -15.90 -9.73 -6.30
N ALA A 315 -14.74 -9.95 -5.69
CA ALA A 315 -13.80 -10.99 -6.10
C ALA A 315 -13.93 -12.30 -5.28
N SER A 316 -14.92 -12.41 -4.39
CA SER A 316 -15.24 -13.67 -3.72
C SER A 316 -15.86 -14.73 -4.65
N GLU A 317 -16.24 -14.36 -5.88
CA GLU A 317 -16.79 -15.23 -6.95
C GLU A 317 -17.99 -16.12 -6.57
N THR A 318 -18.55 -15.97 -5.37
CA THR A 318 -19.70 -16.72 -4.89
C THR A 318 -20.94 -15.84 -4.95
N LYS A 319 -22.02 -16.31 -5.59
CA LYS A 319 -23.30 -15.59 -5.80
C LYS A 319 -23.17 -14.23 -6.51
N VAL A 320 -22.18 -14.09 -7.40
CA VAL A 320 -21.84 -12.82 -8.07
C VAL A 320 -22.75 -12.46 -9.24
N ASP A 321 -23.76 -13.25 -9.56
CA ASP A 321 -24.81 -12.93 -10.55
C ASP A 321 -24.29 -12.36 -11.89
N GLY A 322 -23.14 -12.84 -12.38
CA GLY A 322 -22.54 -12.43 -13.64
C GLY A 322 -21.73 -11.12 -13.59
N ILE A 323 -21.44 -10.62 -12.39
CA ILE A 323 -20.66 -9.41 -12.16
C ILE A 323 -19.39 -9.67 -11.30
N GLY A 324 -18.90 -10.91 -11.31
CA GLY A 324 -17.66 -11.30 -10.64
C GLY A 324 -16.41 -10.90 -11.45
N MET A 325 -15.24 -11.10 -10.84
CA MET A 325 -13.94 -10.85 -11.45
C MET A 325 -13.77 -11.61 -12.77
N TYR A 326 -14.08 -12.92 -12.79
CA TYR A 326 -13.91 -13.71 -14.01
C TYR A 326 -14.95 -13.35 -15.10
N ASP A 327 -16.14 -12.90 -14.71
CA ASP A 327 -17.14 -12.40 -15.66
C ASP A 327 -16.65 -11.14 -16.38
N TRP A 328 -16.07 -10.20 -15.63
CA TRP A 328 -15.52 -8.95 -16.19
C TRP A 328 -14.26 -9.16 -17.03
N MET A 329 -13.36 -10.05 -16.60
CA MET A 329 -12.26 -10.50 -17.45
C MET A 329 -12.79 -11.04 -18.78
N GLY A 330 -13.80 -11.91 -18.74
CA GLY A 330 -14.44 -12.44 -19.94
C GLY A 330 -15.14 -11.38 -20.79
N ALA A 331 -15.67 -10.32 -20.18
CA ALA A 331 -16.27 -9.18 -20.89
C ALA A 331 -15.23 -8.33 -21.63
N PHE A 332 -14.06 -8.12 -21.02
CA PHE A 332 -12.90 -7.48 -21.65
C PHE A 332 -12.32 -8.32 -22.79
N ASP A 333 -12.13 -9.63 -22.58
CA ASP A 333 -11.60 -10.54 -23.61
C ASP A 333 -12.49 -10.58 -24.86
N LYS A 334 -13.81 -10.46 -24.68
CA LYS A 334 -14.79 -10.40 -25.77
C LYS A 334 -14.90 -9.02 -26.42
N GLY A 335 -14.23 -7.99 -25.89
CA GLY A 335 -14.34 -6.60 -26.34
C GLY A 335 -15.71 -5.97 -26.08
N SER A 336 -16.52 -6.56 -25.20
CA SER A 336 -17.83 -6.00 -24.82
C SER A 336 -17.70 -4.83 -23.84
N ARG A 337 -16.53 -4.72 -23.20
CA ARG A 337 -16.06 -3.58 -22.42
C ARG A 337 -14.66 -3.21 -22.86
N VAL A 338 -14.28 -1.96 -22.58
CA VAL A 338 -12.97 -1.43 -22.96
C VAL A 338 -12.05 -1.52 -21.76
N ARG A 339 -11.04 -2.39 -21.83
CA ARG A 339 -10.02 -2.55 -20.79
C ARG A 339 -8.98 -1.43 -20.90
N TYR A 340 -8.52 -0.90 -19.77
CA TYR A 340 -7.34 -0.03 -19.76
C TYR A 340 -6.10 -0.83 -20.22
N ILE A 341 -5.32 -0.30 -21.15
CA ILE A 341 -4.03 -0.87 -21.54
C ILE A 341 -3.02 0.27 -21.50
N SER A 342 -2.00 0.13 -20.66
CA SER A 342 -1.00 1.19 -20.48
C SER A 342 -0.08 1.30 -21.67
N ASP A 343 0.40 2.51 -21.92
CA ASP A 343 1.46 2.78 -22.85
C ASP A 343 2.87 2.77 -22.24
N GLY A 344 2.96 2.63 -20.90
CA GLY A 344 4.20 2.58 -20.14
C GLY A 344 4.81 3.94 -19.77
N ASN A 345 4.18 5.07 -20.13
CA ASN A 345 4.69 6.41 -19.85
C ASN A 345 3.73 7.18 -18.92
N PRO A 346 4.11 7.44 -17.64
CA PRO A 346 3.24 8.13 -16.68
C PRO A 346 2.93 9.59 -17.03
N ASP A 347 3.73 10.20 -17.90
CA ASP A 347 3.60 11.59 -18.37
C ASP A 347 2.78 11.70 -19.66
N MET A 348 2.24 10.60 -20.15
CA MET A 348 1.43 10.53 -21.37
C MET A 348 0.08 9.89 -21.10
N VAL A 349 -0.92 10.25 -21.92
CA VAL A 349 -2.19 9.54 -22.02
C VAL A 349 -2.37 9.10 -23.47
N THR A 350 -2.23 7.80 -23.73
CA THR A 350 -2.36 7.24 -25.09
C THR A 350 -3.73 6.63 -25.33
N ILE A 351 -4.35 7.04 -26.45
CA ILE A 351 -5.71 6.65 -26.80
C ILE A 351 -5.91 6.50 -28.31
N LEU A 352 -6.88 5.68 -28.70
CA LEU A 352 -7.36 5.65 -30.08
C LEU A 352 -8.07 6.96 -30.42
N GLU A 353 -7.81 7.53 -31.59
CA GLU A 353 -8.43 8.80 -32.03
C GLU A 353 -9.96 8.77 -31.97
N LYS A 354 -10.58 7.61 -32.25
CA LYS A 354 -12.04 7.43 -32.18
C LYS A 354 -12.62 7.53 -30.75
N ASP A 355 -11.76 7.45 -29.73
CA ASP A 355 -12.12 7.45 -28.32
C ASP A 355 -11.65 8.74 -27.62
N ALA A 356 -11.05 9.70 -28.34
CA ALA A 356 -10.51 10.94 -27.79
C ALA A 356 -11.58 11.79 -27.04
N ASP A 357 -12.85 11.70 -27.44
CA ASP A 357 -13.99 12.37 -26.80
C ASP A 357 -14.30 11.82 -25.39
N LYS A 358 -13.69 10.71 -24.99
CA LYS A 358 -13.82 10.12 -23.66
C LYS A 358 -12.84 10.71 -22.65
N LEU A 359 -11.79 11.39 -23.08
CA LEU A 359 -10.84 12.00 -22.17
C LEU A 359 -11.50 13.17 -21.42
N ARG A 360 -11.17 13.29 -20.13
CA ARG A 360 -11.52 14.48 -19.35
C ARG A 360 -10.65 15.66 -19.79
N GLU A 361 -11.14 16.88 -19.56
CA GLU A 361 -10.41 18.11 -19.93
C GLU A 361 -9.11 18.31 -19.13
N ASP A 362 -9.12 17.93 -17.86
CA ASP A 362 -7.99 18.09 -16.95
C ASP A 362 -7.24 16.77 -16.77
N LEU A 363 -6.08 16.64 -17.42
CA LEU A 363 -5.16 15.50 -17.34
C LEU A 363 -3.88 15.81 -16.53
N GLY A 364 -3.84 16.97 -15.88
CA GLY A 364 -2.61 17.51 -15.29
C GLY A 364 -1.60 17.90 -16.37
N ASP A 365 -0.31 17.63 -16.12
CA ASP A 365 0.80 18.00 -17.02
C ASP A 365 1.05 16.96 -18.13
N ARG A 366 0.16 15.98 -18.30
CA ARG A 366 0.34 14.87 -19.24
C ARG A 366 0.11 15.27 -20.68
N GLU A 367 0.94 14.74 -21.58
CA GLU A 367 0.76 14.84 -23.02
C GLU A 367 -0.31 13.86 -23.52
N ILE A 368 -1.03 14.21 -24.59
CA ILE A 368 -2.01 13.30 -25.22
C ILE A 368 -1.41 12.74 -26.50
N ARG A 369 -1.42 11.41 -26.63
CA ARG A 369 -1.04 10.70 -27.86
C ARG A 369 -2.23 9.97 -28.45
N GLU A 370 -2.77 10.54 -29.53
CA GLU A 370 -3.83 9.90 -30.31
C GLU A 370 -3.25 9.08 -31.47
N TYR A 371 -3.77 7.89 -31.69
CA TYR A 371 -3.34 7.03 -32.81
C TYR A 371 -4.48 6.29 -33.50
N ARG A 372 -4.21 5.79 -34.70
CA ARG A 372 -5.07 4.88 -35.47
C ARG A 372 -4.40 3.52 -35.58
N ILE A 373 -5.20 2.46 -35.53
CA ILE A 373 -4.74 1.11 -35.87
C ILE A 373 -4.77 1.00 -37.39
N GLU A 374 -3.65 0.60 -37.98
CA GLU A 374 -3.49 0.41 -39.44
C GLU A 374 -4.13 -0.88 -39.97
#